data_AF-A0A9Q2IN70-F1
#
_entry.id   AF-A0A9Q2IN70-F1
#
_cell.length_a   1.000
_cell.length_b   1.000
_cell.length_c   1.000
_cell.angle_alpha   90.00
_cell.angle_beta   90.00
_cell.angle_gamma   90.00
#
_symmetry.space_group_name_H-M   'P 1'
#
loop_
_entity.id
_entity.type
_entity.pdbx_description
1 polymer ?
#
loop_
_entity_poly.entity_id
_entity_poly.type
_entity_poly.pdbx_seq_one_letter_code
_entity_poly.pdbx_strand_id
1 'polypeptide(L)'
;MENRRREILKKFYLNEKEEKKLKNKIEESPYVTFSAYAREMLLEGEIIVRDYSSIRKLQVELNRIGTNINQIAKVVNENRDINREEINELKDLFTELSKEVYRNIVYDEIGKRRQKKNRNIKYLDFSKAKNI
;
A
#
# COMPACT_ATOMS: atom_id res chain seq x y z
N MET A 1 44.64 21.01 10.91
CA MET A 1 43.52 20.32 10.23
C MET A 1 42.25 20.87 10.85
N GLU A 2 41.41 21.57 10.08
CA GLU A 2 40.13 22.04 10.61
C GLU A 2 39.24 20.85 10.98
N ASN A 3 38.73 20.86 12.21
CA ASN A 3 37.74 19.88 12.63
C ASN A 3 36.48 20.05 11.77
N ARG A 4 36.10 18.97 11.10
CA ARG A 4 34.85 18.93 10.34
C ARG A 4 33.69 19.07 11.32
N ARG A 5 32.77 20.00 11.07
CA ARG A 5 31.53 20.13 11.85
C ARG A 5 30.69 18.83 11.93
N ARG A 6 30.90 17.88 11.02
CA ARG A 6 30.19 16.60 10.94
C ARG A 6 31.18 15.45 10.82
N GLU A 7 31.44 14.79 11.95
CA GLU A 7 32.51 13.81 12.10
C GLU A 7 32.05 12.37 11.89
N ILE A 8 30.77 12.08 12.14
CA ILE A 8 30.22 10.72 12.06
C ILE A 8 29.80 10.39 10.62
N LEU A 9 30.46 9.39 10.02
CA LEU A 9 30.10 8.85 8.70
C LEU A 9 29.17 7.64 8.83
N LYS A 10 28.13 7.59 7.99
CA LYS A 10 27.28 6.40 7.78
C LYS A 10 27.44 5.93 6.33
N LYS A 11 27.67 4.63 6.13
CA LYS A 11 27.83 3.99 4.81
C LYS A 11 26.69 3.01 4.56
N PHE A 12 26.23 2.92 3.32
CA PHE A 12 25.33 1.88 2.84
C PHE A 12 25.61 1.62 1.35
N TYR A 13 25.21 0.46 0.88
CA TYR A 13 25.41 0.04 -0.50
C TYR A 13 24.10 0.15 -1.28
N LEU A 14 24.21 0.51 -2.56
CA LEU A 14 23.10 0.54 -3.51
C LEU A 14 23.44 -0.34 -4.70
N ASN A 15 22.43 -1.02 -5.25
CA ASN A 15 22.52 -1.58 -6.58
C ASN A 15 22.26 -0.49 -7.66
N GLU A 16 22.55 -0.80 -8.92
CA GLU A 16 22.40 0.16 -10.03
C GLU A 16 20.99 0.76 -10.16
N LYS A 17 19.96 -0.04 -9.89
CA LYS A 17 18.57 0.43 -9.98
C LYS A 17 18.24 1.42 -8.86
N GLU A 18 18.76 1.18 -7.67
CA GLU A 18 18.59 2.07 -6.52
C GLU A 18 19.37 3.37 -6.71
N GLU A 19 20.59 3.30 -7.24
CA GLU A 19 21.41 4.47 -7.56
C GLU A 19 20.71 5.38 -8.58
N LYS A 20 20.16 4.79 -9.66
CA LYS A 20 19.40 5.55 -10.65
C LYS A 20 18.18 6.25 -10.04
N LYS A 21 17.46 5.57 -9.16
CA LYS A 21 16.31 6.16 -8.44
C LYS A 21 16.74 7.28 -7.49
N LEU A 22 17.86 7.10 -6.79
CA LEU A 22 18.40 8.10 -5.88
C LEU A 22 18.77 9.38 -6.64
N LYS A 23 19.46 9.26 -7.77
CA LYS A 23 19.83 10.41 -8.63
C LYS A 23 18.61 11.21 -9.06
N ASN A 24 17.61 10.55 -9.63
CA ASN A 24 16.37 11.22 -10.04
C ASN A 24 15.69 11.95 -8.87
N LYS A 25 15.65 11.32 -7.68
CA LYS A 25 15.07 11.95 -6.47
C LYS A 25 15.85 13.16 -5.98
N ILE A 26 17.16 13.19 -6.19
CA ILE A 26 18.01 14.34 -5.83
C ILE A 26 17.76 15.47 -6.83
N GLU A 27 17.72 15.18 -8.13
CA GLU A 27 17.42 16.13 -9.20
C GLU A 27 16.04 16.78 -9.04
N GLU A 28 15.04 16.02 -8.61
CA GLU A 28 13.69 16.50 -8.29
C GLU A 28 13.63 17.31 -6.98
N SER A 29 14.74 17.48 -6.27
CA SER A 29 14.81 18.12 -4.97
C SER A 29 15.62 19.43 -5.02
N PRO A 30 15.47 20.32 -4.02
CA PRO A 30 16.30 21.52 -3.95
C PRO A 30 17.75 21.25 -3.49
N TYR A 31 18.17 19.98 -3.30
CA TYR A 31 19.47 19.64 -2.76
C TYR A 31 20.48 19.32 -3.86
N VAL A 32 21.64 19.97 -3.81
CA VAL A 32 22.72 19.81 -4.78
C VAL A 32 23.60 18.59 -4.49
N THR A 33 23.71 18.19 -3.22
CA THR A 33 24.59 17.08 -2.81
C THR A 33 23.80 15.95 -2.17
N PHE A 34 24.24 14.72 -2.43
CA PHE A 34 23.73 13.53 -1.76
C PHE A 34 23.79 13.67 -0.24
N SER A 35 24.89 14.18 0.32
CA SER A 35 25.05 14.35 1.77
C SER A 35 24.05 15.31 2.39
N ALA A 36 23.61 16.34 1.67
CA ALA A 36 22.55 17.24 2.13
C ALA A 36 21.17 16.56 2.03
N TYR A 37 20.88 15.96 0.87
CA TYR A 37 19.64 15.21 0.64
C TYR A 37 19.43 14.10 1.66
N ALA A 38 20.45 13.26 1.88
CA ALA A 38 20.39 12.13 2.78
C ALA A 38 20.20 12.59 4.22
N ARG A 39 20.85 13.67 4.65
CA ARG A 39 20.69 14.19 6.01
C ARG A 39 19.26 14.69 6.24
N GLU A 40 18.71 15.45 5.30
CA GLU A 40 17.32 15.88 5.40
C GLU A 40 16.38 14.68 5.49
N MET A 41 16.52 13.72 4.57
CA MET A 41 15.64 12.56 4.52
C MET A 41 15.76 11.65 5.74
N LEU A 42 16.95 11.54 6.35
CA LEU A 42 17.20 10.67 7.50
C LEU A 42 16.85 11.33 8.84
N LEU A 43 16.90 12.67 8.94
CA LEU A 43 16.62 13.39 10.19
C LEU A 43 15.19 13.96 10.23
N GLU A 44 14.72 14.53 9.12
CA GLU A 44 13.42 15.20 9.03
C GLU A 44 12.35 14.33 8.34
N GLY A 45 12.76 13.21 7.73
CA GLY A 45 11.83 12.30 7.07
C GLY A 45 10.89 11.61 8.06
N GLU A 46 9.58 11.65 7.80
CA GLU A 46 8.61 10.84 8.54
C GLU A 46 8.64 9.38 8.08
N ILE A 47 8.83 8.46 9.02
CA ILE A 47 8.60 7.02 8.79
C ILE A 47 7.10 6.76 8.96
N ILE A 48 6.42 6.44 7.85
CA ILE A 48 5.01 6.05 7.89
C ILE A 48 4.92 4.53 7.83
N VAL A 49 4.67 3.93 8.98
CA VAL A 49 4.31 2.51 9.08
C VAL A 49 2.85 2.36 8.69
N ARG A 50 2.58 1.57 7.65
CA ARG A 50 1.23 1.26 7.20
C ARG A 50 0.85 -0.13 7.68
N ASP A 51 -0.13 -0.20 8.58
CA ASP A 51 -0.71 -1.48 8.97
C ASP A 51 -1.94 -1.80 8.12
N TYR A 52 -1.78 -2.81 7.25
CA TYR A 52 -2.84 -3.32 6.39
C TYR A 52 -3.52 -4.58 6.97
N SER A 53 -3.24 -4.91 8.23
CA SER A 53 -3.75 -6.13 8.88
C SER A 53 -5.28 -6.20 8.85
N SER A 54 -5.96 -5.10 9.15
CA SER A 54 -7.41 -4.98 9.15
C SER A 54 -8.02 -5.24 7.77
N ILE A 55 -7.41 -4.67 6.73
CA ILE A 55 -7.85 -4.89 5.34
C ILE A 55 -7.68 -6.35 4.99
N ARG A 56 -6.52 -6.94 5.30
CA ARG A 56 -6.23 -8.33 4.97
C ARG A 56 -7.20 -9.30 5.68
N LYS A 57 -7.59 -9.01 6.92
CA LYS A 57 -8.63 -9.75 7.64
C LYS A 57 -9.98 -9.65 6.93
N LEU A 58 -10.37 -8.45 6.49
CA LEU A 58 -11.61 -8.26 5.74
C LEU A 58 -11.62 -9.01 4.41
N GLN A 59 -10.49 -9.06 3.68
CA GLN A 59 -10.40 -9.87 2.46
C GLN A 59 -10.67 -11.34 2.72
N VAL A 60 -10.16 -11.88 3.82
CA VAL A 60 -10.36 -13.28 4.20
C VAL A 60 -11.83 -13.56 4.49
N GLU A 61 -12.51 -12.68 5.22
CA GLU A 61 -13.94 -12.85 5.51
C GLU A 61 -14.80 -12.72 4.25
N LEU A 62 -14.51 -11.76 3.37
CA LEU A 62 -15.19 -11.66 2.07
C LEU A 62 -15.01 -12.93 1.22
N ASN A 63 -13.80 -13.51 1.18
CA ASN A 63 -13.56 -14.75 0.46
C ASN A 63 -14.37 -15.93 1.04
N ARG A 64 -14.53 -16.00 2.36
CA ARG A 64 -15.36 -17.01 3.02
C ARG A 64 -16.82 -16.88 2.62
N ILE A 65 -17.36 -15.66 2.62
CA ILE A 65 -18.74 -15.41 2.19
C ILE A 65 -18.92 -15.80 0.72
N GLY A 66 -18.01 -15.40 -0.17
CA GLY A 66 -18.06 -15.79 -1.59
C GLY A 66 -18.01 -17.30 -1.80
N THR A 67 -17.24 -18.02 -0.97
CA THR A 67 -17.20 -19.49 -0.99
C THR A 67 -18.55 -20.09 -0.59
N ASN A 68 -19.17 -19.59 0.47
CA ASN A 68 -20.49 -20.04 0.92
C ASN A 68 -21.58 -19.78 -0.13
N ILE A 69 -21.56 -18.61 -0.78
CA ILE A 69 -22.49 -18.27 -1.88
C ILE A 69 -22.32 -19.26 -3.04
N ASN A 70 -21.08 -19.62 -3.39
CA ASN A 70 -20.81 -20.60 -4.44
C ASN A 70 -21.33 -22.00 -4.09
N GLN A 71 -21.25 -22.40 -2.83
CA GLN A 71 -21.81 -23.68 -2.35
C GLN A 71 -23.33 -23.69 -2.45
N ILE A 72 -24.01 -22.62 -2.00
CA ILE A 72 -25.47 -22.47 -2.10
C ILE A 72 -25.90 -22.55 -3.57
N ALA A 73 -25.20 -21.83 -4.46
CA ALA A 73 -25.50 -21.86 -5.88
C ALA A 73 -25.32 -23.26 -6.49
N LYS A 74 -24.33 -24.04 -6.04
CA LYS A 74 -24.14 -25.42 -6.48
C LYS A 74 -25.31 -26.32 -6.06
N VAL A 75 -25.73 -26.24 -4.80
CA VAL A 75 -26.88 -27.00 -4.27
C VAL A 75 -28.16 -26.67 -5.03
N VAL A 76 -28.39 -25.39 -5.33
CA VAL A 76 -29.57 -24.98 -6.12
C VAL A 76 -29.49 -25.45 -7.56
N ASN A 77 -28.32 -25.38 -8.19
CA ASN A 77 -28.14 -25.90 -9.54
C ASN A 77 -28.45 -27.40 -9.63
N GLU A 78 -28.12 -28.17 -8.60
CA GLU A 78 -28.38 -29.60 -8.47
C GLU A 78 -29.85 -29.93 -8.17
N ASN A 79 -30.52 -29.17 -7.30
CA ASN A 79 -31.91 -29.44 -6.87
C ASN A 79 -33.00 -28.98 -7.85
N ARG A 80 -32.68 -28.23 -8.91
CA ARG A 80 -33.57 -27.77 -10.01
C ARG A 80 -34.87 -27.02 -9.61
N ASP A 81 -35.13 -26.79 -8.33
CA ASP A 81 -36.43 -26.33 -7.80
C ASP A 81 -36.38 -24.97 -7.10
N ILE A 82 -35.34 -24.17 -7.34
CA ILE A 82 -35.17 -22.83 -6.76
C ILE A 82 -34.74 -21.85 -7.86
N ASN A 83 -35.23 -20.62 -7.77
CA ASN A 83 -35.05 -19.56 -8.76
C ASN A 83 -33.57 -19.23 -9.00
N ARG A 84 -33.01 -19.79 -10.09
CA ARG A 84 -31.60 -19.62 -10.46
C ARG A 84 -31.22 -18.16 -10.74
N GLU A 85 -32.19 -17.34 -11.15
CA GLU A 85 -32.00 -15.92 -11.41
C GLU A 85 -31.66 -15.16 -10.12
N GLU A 86 -32.40 -15.39 -9.03
CA GLU A 86 -32.15 -14.78 -7.71
C GLU A 86 -30.74 -15.10 -7.16
N ILE A 87 -30.22 -16.30 -7.46
CA ILE A 87 -28.87 -16.70 -7.02
C ILE A 87 -27.78 -16.01 -7.83
N ASN A 88 -28.00 -15.83 -9.13
CA ASN A 88 -27.08 -15.09 -9.97
C ASN A 88 -27.08 -13.61 -9.56
N GLU A 89 -28.26 -13.03 -9.30
CA GLU A 89 -28.38 -11.67 -8.77
C GLU A 89 -27.65 -11.52 -7.42
N LEU A 90 -27.80 -12.49 -6.50
CA LEU A 90 -27.09 -12.46 -5.22
C LEU A 90 -25.55 -12.53 -5.40
N LYS A 91 -25.06 -13.33 -6.35
CA LYS A 91 -23.63 -13.39 -6.68
C LYS A 91 -23.11 -12.08 -7.27
N ASP A 92 -23.90 -11.45 -8.13
CA ASP A 92 -23.54 -10.19 -8.77
C ASP A 92 -23.54 -9.04 -7.76
N LEU A 93 -24.58 -8.94 -6.91
CA LEU A 93 -24.65 -8.01 -5.79
C LEU A 93 -23.49 -8.21 -4.81
N PHE A 94 -23.12 -9.45 -4.49
CA PHE A 94 -21.98 -9.73 -3.62
C PHE A 94 -20.65 -9.31 -4.25
N THR A 95 -20.51 -9.54 -5.56
CA THR A 95 -19.31 -9.13 -6.31
C THR A 95 -19.19 -7.62 -6.36
N GLU A 96 -20.30 -6.92 -6.57
CA GLU A 96 -20.36 -5.46 -6.60
C GLU A 96 -20.09 -4.85 -5.22
N LEU A 97 -20.72 -5.38 -4.17
CA LEU A 97 -20.44 -4.99 -2.78
C LEU A 97 -18.97 -5.22 -2.42
N SER A 98 -18.40 -6.35 -2.82
CA SER A 98 -16.97 -6.63 -2.59
C SER A 98 -16.10 -5.59 -3.28
N LYS A 99 -16.34 -5.29 -4.56
CA LYS A 99 -15.63 -4.23 -5.31
C LYS A 99 -15.76 -2.87 -4.62
N GLU A 100 -16.94 -2.57 -4.09
CA GLU A 100 -17.23 -1.30 -3.44
C GLU A 100 -16.57 -1.16 -2.07
N VAL A 101 -16.55 -2.23 -1.27
CA VAL A 101 -15.80 -2.29 -0.01
C VAL A 101 -14.30 -2.16 -0.27
N TYR A 102 -13.78 -2.85 -1.29
CA TYR A 102 -12.38 -2.72 -1.71
C TYR A 102 -12.06 -1.29 -2.13
N ARG A 103 -12.89 -0.70 -3.00
CA ARG A 103 -12.73 0.68 -3.44
C ARG A 103 -12.76 1.61 -2.25
N ASN A 104 -13.79 1.61 -1.42
CA ASN A 104 -13.92 2.57 -0.33
C ASN A 104 -12.78 2.46 0.68
N ILE A 105 -12.35 1.26 1.05
CA ILE A 105 -11.24 1.09 2.00
C ILE A 105 -9.91 1.53 1.37
N VAL A 106 -9.64 1.15 0.12
CA VAL A 106 -8.43 1.57 -0.60
C VAL A 106 -8.45 3.07 -0.89
N TYR A 107 -9.61 3.65 -1.23
CA TYR A 107 -9.80 5.07 -1.47
C TYR A 107 -9.73 5.88 -0.19
N ASP A 108 -10.14 5.36 0.97
CA ASP A 108 -9.99 6.05 2.25
C ASP A 108 -8.52 6.04 2.70
N GLU A 109 -7.79 4.95 2.44
CA GLU A 109 -6.34 4.91 2.57
C GLU A 109 -5.62 5.84 1.57
N ILE A 110 -6.13 5.98 0.34
CA ILE A 110 -5.62 6.92 -0.68
C ILE A 110 -6.06 8.36 -0.37
N GLY A 111 -7.21 8.57 0.27
CA GLY A 111 -7.75 9.86 0.70
C GLY A 111 -6.91 10.44 1.83
N LYS A 112 -6.49 9.59 2.77
CA LYS A 112 -5.41 9.89 3.72
C LYS A 112 -4.10 10.29 3.02
N ARG A 113 -3.78 9.75 1.82
CA ARG A 113 -2.64 10.21 1.00
C ARG A 113 -2.85 11.64 0.48
N ARG A 114 -4.07 12.04 0.08
CA ARG A 114 -4.36 13.38 -0.47
C ARG A 114 -4.27 14.49 0.58
N GLN A 115 -4.76 14.26 1.80
CA GLN A 115 -4.63 15.26 2.88
C GLN A 115 -3.19 15.42 3.38
N LYS A 116 -2.39 14.34 3.41
CA LYS A 116 -0.97 14.41 3.80
C LYS A 116 -0.04 14.96 2.70
N LYS A 117 -0.39 14.84 1.41
CA LYS A 117 0.40 15.41 0.28
C LYS A 117 0.38 16.95 0.24
N ASN A 118 -0.59 17.60 0.90
CA ASN A 118 -0.64 19.05 1.08
C ASN A 118 0.33 19.57 2.17
N ARG A 119 1.02 18.67 2.88
CA ARG A 119 2.22 19.00 3.66
C ARG A 119 3.41 18.52 2.85
N ASN A 120 4.48 19.30 2.76
CA ASN A 120 5.74 18.97 2.06
C ASN A 120 6.47 17.78 2.72
N ILE A 121 5.83 16.61 2.82
CA ILE A 121 6.36 15.41 3.47
C ILE A 121 6.86 14.46 2.39
N LYS A 122 8.16 14.13 2.41
CA LYS A 122 8.76 13.14 1.51
C LYS A 122 8.66 11.75 2.12
N TYR A 123 7.97 10.84 1.43
CA TYR A 123 7.62 9.51 1.93
C TYR A 123 8.71 8.45 1.66
N LEU A 124 9.06 7.65 2.67
CA LEU A 124 9.69 6.33 2.49
C LEU A 124 8.65 5.22 2.78
N ASP A 125 8.49 4.30 1.84
CA ASP A 125 7.58 3.16 1.97
C ASP A 125 8.35 1.91 2.44
N PHE A 126 8.21 1.58 3.72
CA PHE A 126 8.87 0.42 4.35
C PHE A 126 8.06 -0.88 4.25
N SER A 127 6.89 -0.88 3.59
CA SER A 127 6.08 -2.10 3.44
C SER A 127 6.79 -3.23 2.69
N LYS A 128 7.86 -2.92 1.94
CA LYS A 128 8.69 -3.87 1.21
C LYS A 128 9.98 -4.27 1.91
N ALA A 129 10.30 -3.70 3.07
CA ALA A 129 11.58 -3.92 3.75
C ALA A 129 11.64 -5.23 4.58
N LYS A 130 10.65 -6.12 4.45
CA LYS A 130 10.53 -7.34 5.27
C LYS A 130 11.33 -8.56 4.77
N ASN A 131 12.23 -8.38 3.79
CA ASN A 131 13.08 -9.45 3.25
C ASN A 131 14.56 -9.02 3.21
N ILE A 132 15.15 -8.79 4.38
CA ILE A 132 16.60 -8.82 4.61
C ILE A 132 16.82 -9.63 5.88
#